data_AF-A0A453T8B3-F1
#
_entry.id   AF-A0A453T8B3-F1
#
_cell.length_a   1.000
_cell.length_b   1.000
_cell.length_c   1.000
_cell.angle_alpha   90.00
_cell.angle_beta   90.00
_cell.angle_gamma   90.00
#
_symmetry.space_group_name_H-M   'P 1'
#
loop_
_entity.id
_entity.type
_entity.pdbx_description
1 polymer ?
#
loop_
_entity_poly.entity_id
_entity_poly.type
_entity_poly.pdbx_seq_one_letter_code
_entity_poly.pdbx_strand_id
1 'polypeptide(L)'
;MLKCQLMRNQVKKRNQVSFTLSTETTEEEETEDDEEKKPKTKTVKETTTEWELLNDMKAVWLRNPKEVTEEEYAKFYHSLAKDFGDDKPMTWSHFSAEGDVEFKALLFVPPKAPHDLYESYYNANKSNLKLYVRRVFISDEFDDLLPKYLSFLMGIVDSDTLPLNVSREMLQQHSSLKTIKKKLIRKALDMIRKLAEEDPDEYSNKEKTDDEKSAMEEKKGQYAKFWNEFGKSVKLGIIEDATNRNRLAKLLRFESSKSDGKLVSLDEYISRMKSGQKDIFYLTGSSKEQLEKSPFLEQLTKKNYEVIYFTDPVDEYLMQYLMDYEDKKFQNVSKEGLKLGKDSKLKDLKESFKELTDWWKKALDTEGIDSVKISNRLHNTPCVVVTSKYGWSSNMEKIMQAQTLSDASKQAYMRGKRVLEINPRHPIIKELRDKVAQDSDVKRGSEADGEAGVPDGADGERVQPAGPQGLCLEHLPVGAEELGPEPRRGRGGGRGGGGARGGREGVSQGGGAGARAVRQGRAV
;
A
#
# COMPACT_ATOMS: atom_id res chain seq x y z
N MET A 1 -5.19 -30.67 36.41
CA MET A 1 -4.91 -30.46 34.97
C MET A 1 -3.64 -29.65 34.67
N LEU A 2 -3.09 -28.83 35.59
CA LEU A 2 -1.87 -28.03 35.38
C LEU A 2 -0.57 -28.84 35.12
N LYS A 3 -0.46 -30.09 35.60
CA LYS A 3 0.67 -30.97 35.29
C LYS A 3 0.59 -31.62 33.90
N CYS A 4 -0.57 -31.63 33.24
CA CYS A 4 -0.75 -32.39 31.99
C CYS A 4 -0.23 -31.69 30.74
N GLN A 5 -0.14 -30.36 30.70
CA GLN A 5 0.36 -29.66 29.50
C GLN A 5 1.89 -29.60 29.44
N LEU A 6 2.59 -29.51 30.58
CA LEU A 6 4.05 -29.66 30.60
C LEU A 6 4.49 -31.09 30.27
N MET A 7 3.68 -32.09 30.65
CA MET A 7 3.96 -33.52 30.40
C MET A 7 3.66 -33.98 28.95
N ARG A 8 3.08 -33.12 28.10
CA ARG A 8 2.78 -33.48 26.69
C ARG A 8 3.98 -33.42 25.75
N ASN A 9 5.15 -32.97 26.21
CA ASN A 9 6.33 -32.76 25.37
C ASN A 9 7.49 -33.74 25.67
N GLN A 10 7.16 -34.95 26.12
CA GLN A 10 8.11 -36.04 26.33
C GLN A 10 7.72 -37.17 25.36
N VAL A 11 8.60 -37.53 24.42
CA VAL A 11 8.40 -38.70 23.54
C VAL A 11 9.33 -39.80 24.00
N LYS A 12 8.78 -41.02 24.12
CA LYS A 12 9.50 -42.22 24.50
C LYS A 12 10.28 -42.72 23.28
N LYS A 13 11.57 -42.39 23.16
CA LYS A 13 12.45 -42.98 22.13
C LYS A 13 13.00 -44.32 22.61
N ARG A 14 13.06 -45.29 21.70
CA ARG A 14 13.57 -46.64 21.95
C ARG A 14 14.99 -46.72 21.41
N ASN A 15 15.99 -46.55 22.27
CA ASN A 15 17.38 -46.76 21.89
C ASN A 15 17.75 -48.23 22.11
N GLN A 16 18.42 -48.81 21.12
CA GLN A 16 18.93 -50.18 21.21
C GLN A 16 20.44 -50.09 21.49
N VAL A 17 20.82 -50.25 22.75
CA VAL A 17 22.22 -50.31 23.14
C VAL A 17 22.64 -51.78 23.20
N SER A 18 23.72 -52.13 22.51
CA SER A 18 24.23 -53.49 22.47
C SER A 18 25.50 -53.56 23.31
N PHE A 19 25.49 -54.38 24.37
CA PHE A 19 26.70 -54.68 25.13
C PHE A 19 27.06 -56.15 24.96
N THR A 20 28.35 -56.43 24.76
CA THR A 20 28.91 -57.78 24.75
C THR A 20 29.35 -58.14 26.15
N LEU A 21 28.69 -59.13 26.75
CA LEU A 21 29.07 -59.66 28.06
C LEU A 21 29.92 -60.92 27.86
N SER A 22 31.15 -60.90 28.36
CA SER A 22 32.01 -62.09 28.41
C SER A 22 31.68 -62.88 29.67
N THR A 23 31.09 -64.05 29.52
CA THR A 23 30.89 -64.99 30.63
C THR A 23 32.02 -66.02 30.60
N GLU A 24 32.85 -66.05 31.64
CA GLU A 24 33.75 -67.17 31.90
C GLU A 24 32.93 -68.31 32.48
N THR A 25 32.74 -69.38 31.72
CA THR A 25 32.24 -70.66 32.22
C THR A 25 33.42 -71.43 32.82
N THR A 26 33.38 -71.64 34.13
CA THR A 26 34.24 -72.60 34.83
C THR A 26 33.57 -73.97 34.70
N GLU A 27 34.11 -74.86 33.87
CA GLU A 27 33.77 -76.30 33.87
C GLU A 27 34.93 -77.05 34.53
N GLU A 28 34.64 -77.79 35.60
CA GLU A 28 35.56 -78.74 36.26
C GLU A 28 35.70 -80.01 35.40
N GLU A 29 36.95 -80.31 35.00
CA GLU A 29 37.67 -81.60 34.73
C GLU A 29 36.90 -82.84 34.23
N GLU A 30 37.36 -83.73 33.34
CA GLU A 30 38.49 -84.00 32.43
C GLU A 30 37.94 -85.15 31.52
N THR A 31 38.22 -85.30 30.22
CA THR A 31 39.47 -85.86 29.65
C THR A 31 39.53 -85.65 28.12
N GLU A 32 40.74 -85.35 27.64
CA GLU A 32 41.35 -85.64 26.31
C GLU A 32 40.58 -85.24 25.04
N ASP A 33 40.92 -84.08 24.45
CA ASP A 33 41.86 -83.93 23.31
C ASP A 33 41.81 -82.48 22.79
N ASP A 34 42.96 -82.00 22.29
CA ASP A 34 43.28 -80.64 21.81
C ASP A 34 42.21 -79.93 20.96
N GLU A 35 41.77 -78.74 21.40
CA GLU A 35 41.56 -77.53 20.58
C GLU A 35 41.12 -76.33 21.46
N GLU A 36 41.88 -75.23 21.44
CA GLU A 36 41.54 -73.93 22.08
C GLU A 36 40.14 -73.43 21.69
N LYS A 37 39.12 -73.69 22.53
CA LYS A 37 37.80 -73.06 22.37
C LYS A 37 37.75 -71.73 23.12
N LYS A 38 37.91 -70.63 22.37
CA LYS A 38 37.57 -69.27 22.83
C LYS A 38 36.17 -69.23 23.45
N PRO A 39 35.96 -68.54 24.58
CA PRO A 39 34.66 -68.47 25.24
C PRO A 39 33.61 -67.83 24.33
N LYS A 40 32.44 -68.48 24.20
CA LYS A 40 31.31 -67.99 23.40
C LYS A 40 30.68 -66.79 24.12
N THR A 41 31.01 -65.58 23.70
CA THR A 41 30.34 -64.35 24.16
C THR A 41 28.91 -64.29 23.60
N LYS A 42 27.89 -64.22 24.46
CA LYS A 42 26.50 -63.93 24.07
C LYS A 42 26.27 -62.43 24.07
N THR A 43 25.93 -61.87 22.91
CA THR A 43 25.48 -60.48 22.80
C THR A 43 24.04 -60.37 23.30
N VAL A 44 23.84 -59.74 24.46
CA VAL A 44 22.50 -59.49 25.01
C VAL A 44 22.05 -58.09 24.59
N LYS A 45 20.94 -58.01 23.84
CA LYS A 45 20.33 -56.74 23.42
C LYS A 45 19.33 -56.30 24.48
N GLU A 46 19.74 -55.44 25.40
CA GLU A 46 18.82 -54.82 26.36
C GLU A 46 18.20 -53.55 25.74
N THR A 47 16.86 -53.49 25.74
CA THR A 47 16.15 -52.29 25.28
C THR A 47 15.88 -51.41 26.50
N THR A 48 16.71 -50.40 26.74
CA THR A 48 16.40 -49.35 27.72
C THR A 48 15.47 -48.32 27.08
N THR A 49 14.48 -47.84 27.84
CA THR A 49 13.61 -46.78 27.37
C THR A 49 13.78 -45.55 28.23
N GLU A 50 14.36 -44.50 27.64
CA GLU A 50 14.60 -43.24 28.29
C GLU A 50 13.62 -42.17 27.81
N TRP A 51 13.27 -41.29 28.73
CA TRP A 51 12.39 -40.15 28.48
C TRP A 51 13.26 -38.97 28.04
N GLU A 52 13.15 -38.60 26.76
CA GLU A 52 13.88 -37.46 26.20
C GLU A 52 12.98 -36.21 26.23
N LEU A 53 13.48 -35.13 26.86
CA LEU A 53 12.80 -33.85 26.89
C LEU A 53 12.86 -33.22 25.49
N LEU A 54 11.73 -33.19 24.80
CA LEU A 54 11.65 -32.68 23.42
C LEU A 54 11.62 -31.16 23.32
N ASN A 55 11.36 -30.48 24.43
CA ASN A 55 11.15 -29.04 24.48
C ASN A 55 12.33 -28.36 25.17
N ASP A 56 13.46 -28.26 24.48
CA ASP A 56 14.63 -27.49 24.93
C ASP A 56 14.52 -25.99 24.58
N MET A 57 13.36 -25.56 24.06
CA MET A 57 13.09 -24.15 23.82
C MET A 57 12.77 -23.44 25.14
N LYS A 58 13.83 -22.95 25.78
CA LYS A 58 13.73 -22.02 26.90
C LYS A 58 12.80 -20.87 26.49
N ALA A 59 11.86 -20.52 27.37
CA ALA A 59 10.93 -19.41 27.14
C ALA A 59 11.71 -18.08 27.06
N VAL A 60 12.12 -17.69 25.85
CA VAL A 60 13.03 -16.57 25.59
C VAL A 60 12.47 -15.26 26.15
N TRP A 61 11.15 -15.07 26.07
CA TRP A 61 10.45 -13.88 26.56
C TRP A 61 10.38 -13.75 28.09
N LEU A 62 10.70 -14.81 28.83
CA LEU A 62 10.74 -14.76 30.29
C LEU A 62 12.11 -14.34 30.83
N ARG A 63 13.16 -14.52 30.02
CA ARG A 63 14.55 -14.16 30.36
C ARG A 63 14.76 -12.66 30.24
N ASN A 64 15.82 -12.17 30.87
CA ASN A 64 16.25 -10.79 30.71
C ASN A 64 16.67 -10.55 29.25
N PRO A 65 16.14 -9.53 28.54
CA PRO A 65 16.51 -9.26 27.15
C PRO A 65 18.02 -9.12 26.90
N LYS A 66 18.78 -8.69 27.92
CA LYS A 66 20.24 -8.52 27.86
C LYS A 66 21.04 -9.83 27.88
N GLU A 67 20.43 -10.92 28.33
CA GLU A 67 21.06 -12.24 28.47
C GLU A 67 20.71 -13.17 27.30
N VAL A 68 19.90 -12.71 26.35
CA VAL A 68 19.46 -13.48 25.20
C VAL A 68 20.29 -13.07 23.99
N THR A 69 20.94 -14.02 23.34
CA THR A 69 21.75 -13.74 22.14
C THR A 69 20.89 -13.62 20.89
N GLU A 70 21.42 -13.02 19.82
CA GLU A 70 20.71 -12.88 18.54
C GLU A 70 20.36 -14.24 17.93
N GLU A 71 21.23 -15.25 18.09
CA GLU A 71 20.99 -16.62 17.63
C GLU A 71 19.85 -17.28 18.41
N GLU A 72 19.70 -16.99 19.70
CA GLU A 72 18.56 -17.47 20.49
C GLU A 72 17.25 -16.84 20.02
N TYR A 73 17.25 -15.55 19.68
CA TYR A 73 16.08 -14.90 19.08
C TYR A 73 15.75 -15.47 17.70
N ALA A 74 16.74 -15.68 16.84
CA ALA A 74 16.55 -16.26 15.51
C ALA A 74 15.99 -17.69 15.62
N LYS A 75 16.60 -18.56 16.44
CA LYS A 75 16.11 -19.92 16.69
C LYS A 75 14.66 -19.92 17.20
N PHE A 76 14.34 -19.00 18.12
CA PHE A 76 12.98 -18.87 18.61
C PHE A 76 12.01 -18.40 17.52
N TYR A 77 12.41 -17.43 16.68
CA TYR A 77 11.61 -16.99 15.54
C TYR A 77 11.31 -18.14 14.56
N HIS A 78 12.30 -18.93 14.15
CA HIS A 78 12.10 -20.07 13.24
C HIS A 78 11.10 -21.08 13.81
N SER A 79 11.21 -21.38 15.10
CA SER A 79 10.27 -22.25 15.79
C SER A 79 8.83 -21.71 15.83
N LEU A 80 8.69 -20.39 15.90
CA LEU A 80 7.40 -19.71 15.94
C LEU A 80 6.76 -19.68 14.56
N ALA A 81 7.57 -19.34 13.54
CA ALA A 81 7.19 -19.28 12.14
C ALA A 81 6.87 -20.66 11.54
N LYS A 82 7.28 -21.75 12.21
CA LYS A 82 7.24 -23.12 11.68
C LYS A 82 7.98 -23.22 10.34
N ASP A 83 8.99 -22.36 10.19
CA ASP A 83 9.83 -22.27 9.01
C ASP A 83 11.21 -22.84 9.34
N PHE A 84 11.69 -23.73 8.49
CA PHE A 84 13.01 -24.36 8.60
C PHE A 84 14.04 -23.69 7.69
N GLY A 85 13.67 -22.61 6.99
CA GLY A 85 14.61 -21.80 6.24
C GLY A 85 15.61 -21.06 7.15
N ASP A 86 16.71 -20.60 6.56
CA ASP A 86 17.78 -19.86 7.25
C ASP A 86 17.49 -18.35 7.39
N ASP A 87 16.32 -17.89 6.93
CA ASP A 87 15.93 -16.49 6.90
C ASP A 87 15.64 -15.94 8.31
N LYS A 88 16.56 -15.12 8.84
CA LYS A 88 16.43 -14.45 10.14
C LYS A 88 15.35 -13.36 10.11
N PRO A 89 14.71 -13.03 11.25
CA PRO A 89 13.79 -11.89 11.32
C PRO A 89 14.54 -10.58 11.03
N MET A 90 13.88 -9.60 10.38
CA MET A 90 14.50 -8.30 10.08
C MET A 90 14.87 -7.53 11.35
N THR A 91 14.00 -7.59 12.35
CA THR A 91 14.19 -6.96 13.65
C THR A 91 13.23 -7.58 14.67
N TRP A 92 13.48 -7.33 15.95
CA TRP A 92 12.63 -7.76 17.05
C TRP A 92 12.57 -6.75 18.18
N SER A 93 11.53 -6.88 19.00
CA SER A 93 11.34 -6.07 20.21
C SER A 93 10.92 -6.97 21.36
N HIS A 94 11.83 -7.15 22.32
CA HIS A 94 11.59 -7.84 23.58
C HIS A 94 11.38 -6.82 24.70
N PHE A 95 10.19 -6.78 25.30
CA PHE A 95 9.91 -5.85 26.39
C PHE A 95 8.94 -6.42 27.43
N SER A 96 9.01 -5.86 28.63
CA SER A 96 8.01 -6.02 29.69
C SER A 96 7.26 -4.71 29.85
N ALA A 97 5.95 -4.79 30.06
CA ALA A 97 5.09 -3.67 30.37
C ALA A 97 4.57 -3.85 31.80
N GLU A 98 4.72 -2.80 32.61
CA GLU A 98 4.28 -2.75 34.02
C GLU A 98 3.19 -1.67 34.19
N GLY A 99 2.56 -1.61 35.39
CA GLY A 99 1.52 -0.64 35.74
C GLY A 99 0.10 -1.20 35.55
N ASP A 100 -0.80 -0.45 34.90
CA ASP A 100 -2.22 -0.83 34.72
C ASP A 100 -2.45 -2.21 34.09
N VAL A 101 -1.51 -2.65 33.26
CA VAL A 101 -1.46 -3.99 32.69
C VAL A 101 -0.02 -4.49 32.72
N GLU A 102 0.15 -5.71 33.23
CA GLU A 102 1.41 -6.43 33.33
C GLU A 102 1.45 -7.55 32.28
N PHE A 103 2.44 -7.46 31.39
CA PHE A 103 2.70 -8.49 30.40
C PHE A 103 4.13 -8.40 29.87
N LYS A 104 4.63 -9.53 29.37
CA LYS A 104 5.86 -9.61 28.60
C LYS A 104 5.51 -9.88 27.14
N ALA A 105 6.23 -9.26 26.21
CA ALA A 105 6.00 -9.45 24.79
C ALA A 105 7.32 -9.53 24.03
N LEU A 106 7.30 -10.36 23.00
CA LEU A 106 8.38 -10.51 22.03
C LEU A 106 7.76 -10.48 20.64
N LEU A 107 8.07 -9.42 19.90
CA LEU A 107 7.57 -9.16 18.54
C LEU A 107 8.72 -9.27 17.54
N PHE A 108 8.43 -9.78 16.35
CA PHE A 108 9.35 -9.96 15.24
C PHE A 108 8.75 -9.37 13.96
N VAL A 109 9.62 -8.80 13.13
CA VAL A 109 9.30 -8.47 11.74
C VAL A 109 9.82 -9.61 10.85
N PRO A 110 8.96 -10.34 10.13
CA PRO A 110 9.41 -11.39 9.23
C PRO A 110 10.22 -10.80 8.06
N PRO A 111 11.15 -11.57 7.47
CA PRO A 111 12.01 -11.12 6.37
C PRO A 111 11.30 -10.97 5.03
N LYS A 112 10.12 -11.60 4.87
CA LYS A 112 9.30 -11.52 3.66
C LYS A 112 7.82 -11.44 4.04
N ALA A 113 7.05 -10.71 3.26
CA ALA A 113 5.60 -10.70 3.41
C ALA A 113 5.01 -12.04 2.92
N PRO A 114 4.05 -12.64 3.65
CA PRO A 114 3.27 -13.75 3.12
C PRO A 114 2.55 -13.34 1.83
N HIS A 115 2.52 -14.22 0.83
CA HIS A 115 1.91 -13.92 -0.48
C HIS A 115 0.43 -13.53 -0.36
N ASP A 116 -0.30 -14.08 0.62
CA ASP A 116 -1.73 -13.84 0.86
C ASP A 116 -2.01 -12.63 1.78
N LEU A 117 -0.99 -11.92 2.27
CA LEU A 117 -1.12 -10.88 3.30
C LEU A 117 -2.14 -9.79 2.93
N TYR A 118 -2.12 -9.33 1.67
CA TYR A 118 -2.99 -8.25 1.21
C TYR A 118 -4.25 -8.75 0.47
N GLU A 119 -4.23 -9.96 -0.11
CA GLU A 119 -5.40 -10.55 -0.77
C GLU A 119 -6.51 -10.84 0.23
N SER A 120 -6.14 -11.32 1.42
CA SER A 120 -7.08 -11.63 2.48
C SER A 120 -7.23 -10.51 3.51
N TYR A 121 -6.78 -9.30 3.24
CA TYR A 121 -6.65 -8.23 4.24
C TYR A 121 -7.94 -7.95 5.05
N TYR A 122 -9.10 -7.95 4.39
CA TYR A 122 -10.38 -7.73 5.08
C TYR A 122 -11.01 -9.01 5.63
N ASN A 123 -10.68 -10.18 5.08
CA ASN A 123 -11.40 -11.43 5.30
C ASN A 123 -10.62 -12.50 6.09
N ALA A 124 -9.29 -12.36 6.22
CA ALA A 124 -8.48 -13.25 7.03
C ALA A 124 -8.40 -12.76 8.48
N ASN A 125 -8.88 -13.61 9.37
CA ASN A 125 -8.72 -13.54 10.82
C ASN A 125 -7.51 -14.38 11.24
N LYS A 126 -6.35 -14.11 10.65
CA LYS A 126 -5.09 -14.78 11.00
C LYS A 126 -4.27 -13.84 11.86
N SER A 127 -4.29 -14.06 13.17
CA SER A 127 -3.37 -13.40 14.08
C SER A 127 -2.06 -14.18 14.12
N ASN A 128 -0.95 -13.48 13.87
CA ASN A 128 0.40 -14.05 13.96
C ASN A 128 0.98 -13.93 15.39
N LEU A 129 0.16 -13.52 16.36
CA LEU A 129 0.54 -13.41 17.76
C LEU A 129 -0.08 -14.53 18.60
N LYS A 130 0.76 -15.21 19.39
CA LYS A 130 0.30 -16.21 20.37
C LYS A 130 0.10 -15.55 21.73
N LEU A 131 -1.11 -15.65 22.27
CA LEU A 131 -1.46 -15.16 23.60
C LEU A 131 -1.24 -16.25 24.66
N TYR A 132 -0.48 -15.90 25.68
CA TYR A 132 -0.26 -16.64 26.89
C TYR A 132 -0.82 -15.86 28.08
N VAL A 133 -1.35 -16.59 29.06
CA VAL A 133 -1.76 -16.02 30.34
C VAL A 133 -1.07 -16.81 31.43
N ARG A 134 -0.23 -16.14 32.23
CA ARG A 134 0.60 -16.78 33.26
C ARG A 134 1.35 -17.99 32.70
N ARG A 135 1.98 -17.83 31.53
CA ARG A 135 2.74 -18.87 30.80
C ARG A 135 1.90 -20.04 30.26
N VAL A 136 0.57 -19.97 30.34
CA VAL A 136 -0.33 -20.96 29.74
C VAL A 136 -0.77 -20.45 28.38
N PHE A 137 -0.55 -21.25 27.32
CA PHE A 137 -1.03 -20.93 25.98
C PHE A 137 -2.55 -20.87 25.96
N ILE A 138 -3.10 -19.75 25.46
CA ILE A 138 -4.55 -19.53 25.36
C ILE A 138 -5.03 -19.68 23.93
N SER A 139 -4.48 -18.88 23.00
CA SER A 139 -4.93 -18.80 21.62
C SER A 139 -3.85 -18.16 20.73
N ASP A 140 -3.79 -18.59 19.48
CA ASP A 140 -3.15 -17.93 18.35
C ASP A 140 -4.16 -17.28 17.39
N GLU A 141 -5.47 -17.45 17.64
CA GLU A 141 -6.57 -16.82 16.92
C GLU A 141 -7.07 -15.63 17.75
N PHE A 142 -6.27 -14.56 17.82
CA PHE A 142 -6.61 -13.38 18.60
C PHE A 142 -6.35 -12.08 17.82
N ASP A 143 -7.34 -11.67 17.03
CA ASP A 143 -7.23 -10.54 16.10
C ASP A 143 -7.23 -9.16 16.79
N ASP A 144 -7.63 -9.11 18.06
CA ASP A 144 -7.77 -7.83 18.76
C ASP A 144 -6.45 -7.27 19.31
N LEU A 145 -5.36 -8.05 19.36
CA LEU A 145 -4.08 -7.63 19.95
C LEU A 145 -3.31 -6.62 19.10
N LEU A 146 -3.40 -6.72 17.77
CA LEU A 146 -2.78 -5.81 16.82
C LEU A 146 -3.82 -5.34 15.80
N PRO A 147 -3.67 -4.13 15.24
CA PRO A 147 -4.47 -3.69 14.11
C PRO A 147 -4.06 -4.44 12.84
N LYS A 148 -4.96 -4.48 11.85
CA LYS A 148 -4.75 -5.21 10.58
C LYS A 148 -3.49 -4.78 9.84
N TYR A 149 -3.18 -3.47 9.84
CA TYR A 149 -1.96 -2.96 9.24
C TYR A 149 -0.66 -3.42 9.93
N LEU A 150 -0.71 -4.09 11.09
CA LEU A 150 0.44 -4.72 11.76
C LEU A 150 0.29 -6.25 11.85
N SER A 151 -0.65 -6.85 11.13
CA SER A 151 -0.93 -8.29 11.20
C SER A 151 0.26 -9.15 10.75
N PHE A 152 1.18 -8.58 9.96
CA PHE A 152 2.41 -9.25 9.54
C PHE A 152 3.40 -9.51 10.69
N LEU A 153 3.26 -8.83 11.84
CA LEU A 153 4.13 -9.05 12.98
C LEU A 153 3.90 -10.41 13.60
N MET A 154 4.99 -11.14 13.82
CA MET A 154 4.96 -12.42 14.50
C MET A 154 5.40 -12.25 15.94
N GLY A 155 4.87 -13.05 16.85
CA GLY A 155 5.34 -12.95 18.22
C GLY A 155 4.45 -13.61 19.24
N ILE A 156 4.70 -13.24 20.48
CA ILE A 156 3.99 -13.75 21.64
C ILE A 156 3.73 -12.62 22.63
N VAL A 157 2.64 -12.79 23.38
CA VAL A 157 2.23 -11.89 24.46
C VAL A 157 1.89 -12.76 25.66
N ASP A 158 2.59 -12.61 26.77
CA ASP A 158 2.35 -13.35 28.02
C ASP A 158 1.87 -12.37 29.09
N SER A 159 0.58 -12.41 29.41
CA SER A 159 -0.02 -11.49 30.38
C SER A 159 -0.23 -12.15 31.73
N ASP A 160 0.17 -11.45 32.79
CA ASP A 160 -0.10 -11.85 34.17
C ASP A 160 -1.45 -11.29 34.68
N THR A 161 -1.95 -10.24 34.04
CA THR A 161 -3.19 -9.54 34.40
C THR A 161 -4.47 -10.14 33.83
N LEU A 162 -4.39 -10.84 32.70
CA LEU A 162 -5.57 -11.42 32.08
C LEU A 162 -6.07 -12.62 32.91
N PRO A 163 -7.40 -12.81 33.04
CA PRO A 163 -7.94 -13.95 33.76
C PRO A 163 -7.73 -15.25 32.97
N LEU A 164 -7.27 -16.31 33.65
CA LEU A 164 -7.00 -17.62 33.03
C LEU A 164 -8.28 -18.44 32.78
N ASN A 165 -9.27 -18.31 33.68
CA ASN A 165 -10.46 -19.16 33.72
C ASN A 165 -11.67 -18.49 33.05
N VAL A 166 -11.49 -17.88 31.89
CA VAL A 166 -12.57 -17.25 31.11
C VAL A 166 -12.61 -17.81 29.70
N SER A 167 -13.78 -17.77 29.06
CA SER A 167 -13.90 -18.13 27.64
C SER A 167 -13.14 -17.14 26.76
N ARG A 168 -12.83 -17.55 25.52
CA ARG A 168 -12.12 -16.68 24.56
C ARG A 168 -12.92 -15.42 24.25
N GLU A 169 -14.24 -15.54 24.15
CA GLU A 169 -15.16 -14.44 23.92
C GLU A 169 -15.14 -13.43 25.08
N MET A 170 -15.16 -13.95 26.32
CA MET A 170 -15.05 -13.10 27.52
C MET A 170 -13.68 -12.42 27.59
N LEU A 171 -12.62 -13.12 27.17
CA LEU A 171 -11.28 -12.55 27.14
C LEU A 171 -11.20 -11.38 26.16
N GLN A 172 -11.74 -11.52 24.94
CA GLN A 172 -11.77 -10.47 23.90
C GLN A 172 -12.46 -9.17 24.36
N GLN A 173 -13.47 -9.28 25.22
CA GLN A 173 -14.18 -8.12 25.76
C GLN A 173 -13.49 -7.46 26.95
N HIS A 174 -12.41 -8.06 27.48
CA HIS A 174 -11.74 -7.57 28.68
C HIS A 174 -11.05 -6.22 28.46
N SER A 175 -11.27 -5.27 29.36
CA SER A 175 -10.80 -3.88 29.24
C SER A 175 -9.27 -3.78 29.10
N SER A 176 -8.51 -4.65 29.79
CA SER A 176 -7.04 -4.69 29.73
C SER A 176 -6.49 -4.91 28.32
N LEU A 177 -7.21 -5.61 27.44
CA LEU A 177 -6.75 -5.84 26.07
C LEU A 177 -6.58 -4.55 25.28
N LYS A 178 -7.44 -3.56 25.50
CA LYS A 178 -7.30 -2.25 24.84
C LYS A 178 -5.99 -1.58 25.24
N THR A 179 -5.60 -1.70 26.50
CA THR A 179 -4.33 -1.14 27.01
C THR A 179 -3.14 -1.94 26.50
N ILE A 180 -3.23 -3.28 26.49
CA ILE A 180 -2.20 -4.17 25.91
C ILE A 180 -1.98 -3.83 24.44
N LYS A 181 -3.06 -3.75 23.63
CA LYS A 181 -3.04 -3.36 22.22
C LYS A 181 -2.33 -2.02 22.00
N LYS A 182 -2.70 -0.98 22.77
CA LYS A 182 -2.05 0.35 22.68
C LYS A 182 -0.55 0.27 22.97
N LYS A 183 -0.13 -0.47 24.01
CA LYS A 183 1.29 -0.66 24.35
C LYS A 183 2.03 -1.46 23.27
N LEU A 184 1.42 -2.51 22.71
CA LEU A 184 1.97 -3.32 21.61
C LEU A 184 2.18 -2.48 20.35
N ILE A 185 1.15 -1.74 19.89
CA ILE A 185 1.26 -0.84 18.73
C ILE A 185 2.38 0.17 18.96
N ARG A 186 2.49 0.73 20.17
CA ARG A 186 3.55 1.69 20.48
C ARG A 186 4.93 1.07 20.30
N LYS A 187 5.18 -0.10 20.89
CA LYS A 187 6.46 -0.79 20.81
C LYS A 187 6.77 -1.32 19.41
N ALA A 188 5.77 -1.78 18.66
CA ALA A 188 5.92 -2.18 17.27
C ALA A 188 6.39 -1.02 16.38
N LEU A 189 5.75 0.15 16.50
CA LEU A 189 6.15 1.33 15.73
C LEU A 189 7.52 1.87 16.16
N ASP A 190 7.87 1.79 17.45
CA ASP A 190 9.20 2.16 17.94
C ASP A 190 10.28 1.21 17.40
N MET A 191 9.98 -0.10 17.31
CA MET A 191 10.87 -1.11 16.72
C MET A 191 11.12 -0.84 15.23
N ILE A 192 10.07 -0.60 14.45
CA ILE A 192 10.19 -0.28 13.02
C ILE A 192 10.93 1.05 12.82
N ARG A 193 10.69 2.04 13.69
CA ARG A 193 11.42 3.30 13.68
C ARG A 193 12.91 3.12 13.95
N LYS A 194 13.28 2.31 14.93
CA LYS A 194 14.69 1.98 15.20
C LYS A 194 15.36 1.32 14.00
N LEU A 195 14.66 0.40 13.32
CA LEU A 195 15.14 -0.20 12.07
C LEU A 195 15.44 0.89 11.02
N ALA A 196 14.62 1.94 10.96
CA ALA A 196 14.84 3.08 10.06
C ALA A 196 16.02 3.98 10.48
N GLU A 197 16.22 4.19 11.79
CA GLU A 197 17.30 5.03 12.34
C GLU A 197 18.67 4.33 12.34
N GLU A 198 18.66 2.99 12.41
CA GLU A 198 19.86 2.15 12.37
C GLU A 198 20.29 1.79 10.95
N ASP A 199 19.46 2.04 9.92
CA ASP A 199 19.82 1.85 8.52
C ASP A 199 20.85 2.92 8.09
N PRO A 200 22.08 2.53 7.75
CA PRO A 200 23.12 3.44 7.25
C PRO A 200 22.69 4.13 5.96
N ASP A 201 22.20 5.36 6.05
CA ASP A 201 22.00 6.19 4.86
C ASP A 201 23.33 6.35 4.11
N GLU A 202 23.29 6.23 2.79
CA GLU A 202 24.43 6.41 1.88
C GLU A 202 25.09 7.81 2.01
N TYR A 203 24.42 8.74 2.69
CA TYR A 203 24.88 10.10 2.98
C TYR A 203 25.45 10.30 4.39
N SER A 204 25.43 9.27 5.26
CA SER A 204 26.05 9.32 6.59
C SER A 204 27.56 9.17 6.50
N ASN A 205 28.23 10.11 5.83
CA ASN A 205 29.67 10.17 5.70
C ASN A 205 30.29 10.61 7.04
N LYS A 206 30.40 9.67 7.98
CA LYS A 206 31.31 9.79 9.14
C LYS A 206 32.51 8.90 8.86
N GLU A 207 33.70 9.48 8.87
CA GLU A 207 34.97 8.75 8.92
C GLU A 207 34.89 7.72 10.06
N LYS A 208 34.95 6.43 9.71
CA LYS A 208 34.81 5.32 10.65
C LYS A 208 35.80 4.21 10.30
N THR A 209 36.21 3.46 11.32
CA THR A 209 37.20 2.39 11.27
C THR A 209 36.73 1.19 10.45
N ASP A 210 37.65 0.35 9.98
CA ASP A 210 37.33 -0.74 9.04
C ASP A 210 36.42 -1.85 9.65
N ASP A 211 36.48 -2.05 10.98
CA ASP A 211 35.56 -2.96 11.69
C ASP A 211 34.14 -2.42 11.80
N GLU A 212 33.95 -1.09 11.81
CA GLU A 212 32.63 -0.47 11.78
C GLU A 212 32.00 -0.50 10.38
N LYS A 213 32.81 -0.62 9.31
CA LYS A 213 32.30 -0.69 7.93
C LYS A 213 31.66 -2.04 7.61
N SER A 214 32.25 -3.15 8.05
CA SER A 214 31.74 -4.51 7.78
C SER A 214 30.39 -4.77 8.46
N ALA A 215 30.25 -4.38 9.73
CA ALA A 215 28.97 -4.46 10.44
C ALA A 215 27.88 -3.51 9.87
N MET A 216 28.30 -2.43 9.18
CA MET A 216 27.41 -1.44 8.59
C MET A 216 26.96 -1.83 7.17
N GLU A 217 27.77 -2.59 6.41
CA GLU A 217 27.35 -3.21 5.15
C GLU A 217 26.20 -4.22 5.34
N GLU A 218 26.20 -4.99 6.44
CA GLU A 218 25.11 -5.93 6.75
C GLU A 218 23.79 -5.22 7.14
N LYS A 219 23.88 -4.01 7.71
CA LYS A 219 22.72 -3.20 8.11
C LYS A 219 22.18 -2.28 7.01
N LYS A 220 22.99 -2.00 5.99
CA LYS A 220 22.61 -1.13 4.86
C LYS A 220 21.43 -1.68 4.07
N GLY A 221 20.43 -0.84 3.88
CA GLY A 221 19.21 -1.15 3.15
C GLY A 221 18.25 -2.07 3.89
N GLN A 222 18.42 -2.30 5.20
CA GLN A 222 17.46 -3.11 5.97
C GLN A 222 16.08 -2.45 6.02
N TYR A 223 16.01 -1.13 6.15
CA TYR A 223 14.73 -0.42 6.11
C TYR A 223 14.14 -0.39 4.70
N ALA A 224 14.99 -0.29 3.67
CA ALA A 224 14.53 -0.42 2.28
C ALA A 224 13.91 -1.80 2.01
N LYS A 225 14.52 -2.88 2.52
CA LYS A 225 13.93 -4.24 2.48
C LYS A 225 12.59 -4.29 3.21
N PHE A 226 12.52 -3.76 4.43
CA PHE A 226 11.27 -3.64 5.17
C PHE A 226 10.20 -2.88 4.38
N TRP A 227 10.56 -1.75 3.76
CA TRP A 227 9.65 -0.91 2.99
C TRP A 227 9.11 -1.63 1.76
N ASN A 228 9.94 -2.40 1.07
CA ASN A 228 9.53 -3.17 -0.11
C ASN A 228 8.50 -4.25 0.25
N GLU A 229 8.64 -4.91 1.40
CA GLU A 229 7.74 -5.97 1.85
C GLU A 229 6.47 -5.41 2.54
N PHE A 230 6.63 -4.41 3.41
CA PHE A 230 5.60 -3.95 4.35
C PHE A 230 5.24 -2.47 4.21
N GLY A 231 5.77 -1.75 3.22
CA GLY A 231 5.44 -0.33 3.00
C GLY A 231 3.94 -0.10 2.78
N LYS A 232 3.25 -1.02 2.08
CA LYS A 232 1.78 -0.99 1.92
C LYS A 232 1.06 -1.07 3.26
N SER A 233 1.51 -1.92 4.18
CA SER A 233 1.00 -1.99 5.55
C SER A 233 1.17 -0.67 6.30
N VAL A 234 2.33 0.01 6.18
CA VAL A 234 2.52 1.33 6.79
C VAL A 234 1.54 2.37 6.21
N LYS A 235 1.35 2.37 4.88
CA LYS A 235 0.39 3.26 4.19
C LYS A 235 -1.05 3.00 4.65
N LEU A 236 -1.46 1.74 4.78
CA LEU A 236 -2.77 1.36 5.32
C LEU A 236 -2.94 1.81 6.77
N GLY A 237 -1.89 1.73 7.58
CA GLY A 237 -1.92 2.23 8.95
C GLY A 237 -2.27 3.72 9.05
N ILE A 238 -1.80 4.55 8.11
CA ILE A 238 -2.11 6.00 8.10
C ILE A 238 -3.60 6.24 7.81
N ILE A 239 -4.20 5.40 6.98
CA ILE A 239 -5.62 5.44 6.63
C ILE A 239 -6.46 5.01 7.85
N GLU A 240 -6.10 3.89 8.49
CA GLU A 240 -6.90 3.24 9.53
C GLU A 240 -6.67 3.81 10.94
N ASP A 241 -5.45 4.18 11.31
CA ASP A 241 -5.06 4.53 12.67
C ASP A 241 -4.77 6.03 12.83
N ALA A 242 -5.85 6.78 13.04
CA ALA A 242 -5.77 8.22 13.27
C ALA A 242 -4.93 8.60 14.50
N THR A 243 -4.83 7.72 15.51
CA THR A 243 -4.11 8.02 16.75
C THR A 243 -2.61 7.93 16.55
N ASN A 244 -2.14 6.98 15.73
CA ASN A 244 -0.71 6.80 15.45
C ASN A 244 -0.25 7.39 14.12
N ARG A 245 -1.13 8.07 13.38
CA ARG A 245 -0.84 8.65 12.05
C ARG A 245 0.47 9.43 11.98
N ASN A 246 0.72 10.32 12.94
CA ASN A 246 1.95 11.13 12.93
C ASN A 246 3.22 10.29 13.11
N ARG A 247 3.14 9.17 13.86
CA ARG A 247 4.27 8.25 14.04
C ARG A 247 4.50 7.41 12.79
N LEU A 248 3.42 6.96 12.15
CA LEU A 248 3.46 6.23 10.88
C LEU A 248 3.97 7.09 9.72
N ALA A 249 3.64 8.39 9.70
CA ALA A 249 4.12 9.30 8.67
C ALA A 249 5.66 9.39 8.62
N LYS A 250 6.34 9.29 9.76
CA LYS A 250 7.82 9.28 9.85
C LYS A 250 8.45 8.02 9.22
N LEU A 251 7.67 6.95 9.11
CA LEU A 251 8.07 5.68 8.53
C LEU A 251 7.86 5.66 7.00
N LEU A 252 7.16 6.64 6.43
CA LEU A 252 6.96 6.69 4.99
C LEU A 252 8.28 6.84 4.24
N ARG A 253 8.38 6.12 3.12
CA ARG A 253 9.42 6.32 2.10
C ARG A 253 8.79 6.45 0.73
N PHE A 254 9.45 7.21 -0.13
CA PHE A 254 8.98 7.45 -1.49
C PHE A 254 10.15 7.81 -2.37
N GLU A 255 9.95 7.67 -3.67
CA GLU A 255 10.85 8.27 -4.65
C GLU A 255 10.45 9.72 -4.90
N SER A 256 11.41 10.55 -5.28
CA SER A 256 11.18 11.94 -5.61
C SER A 256 11.96 12.34 -6.85
N SER A 257 11.61 13.49 -7.42
CA SER A 257 12.29 14.08 -8.56
C SER A 257 13.77 14.41 -8.32
N LYS A 258 14.27 14.26 -7.08
CA LYS A 258 15.66 14.50 -6.68
C LYS A 258 16.29 13.33 -5.95
N SER A 259 15.60 12.20 -5.85
CA SER A 259 16.10 11.05 -5.10
C SER A 259 16.90 10.07 -5.95
N ASP A 260 17.01 10.29 -7.26
CA ASP A 260 17.72 9.40 -8.21
C ASP A 260 17.29 7.93 -8.10
N GLY A 261 15.99 7.70 -7.84
CA GLY A 261 15.42 6.36 -7.64
C GLY A 261 15.64 5.74 -6.26
N LYS A 262 16.26 6.49 -5.34
CA LYS A 262 16.38 6.08 -3.94
C LYS A 262 15.11 6.45 -3.19
N LEU A 263 14.79 5.64 -2.19
CA LEU A 263 13.73 5.90 -1.24
C LEU A 263 14.17 6.97 -0.25
N VAL A 264 13.39 8.04 -0.12
CA VAL A 264 13.61 9.14 0.82
C VAL A 264 12.41 9.32 1.75
N SER A 265 12.66 9.85 2.94
CA SER A 265 11.68 10.17 3.97
C SER A 265 11.09 11.58 3.81
N LEU A 266 9.97 11.84 4.51
CA LEU A 266 9.40 13.19 4.60
C LEU A 266 10.36 14.19 5.26
N ASP A 267 11.13 13.76 6.25
CA ASP A 267 12.11 14.61 6.93
C ASP A 267 13.24 15.03 5.99
N GLU A 268 13.74 14.10 5.18
CA GLU A 268 14.72 14.37 4.14
C GLU A 268 14.18 15.33 3.07
N TYR A 269 12.92 15.15 2.63
CA TYR A 269 12.28 16.10 1.72
C TYR A 269 12.23 17.50 2.34
N ILE A 270 11.79 17.61 3.60
CA ILE A 270 11.71 18.89 4.32
C ILE A 270 13.08 19.56 4.41
N SER A 271 14.13 18.79 4.70
CA SER A 271 15.50 19.31 4.77
C SER A 271 15.98 19.94 3.46
N ARG A 272 15.45 19.48 2.32
CA ARG A 272 15.75 19.98 0.97
C ARG A 272 14.73 20.98 0.44
N MET A 273 13.72 21.35 1.22
CA MET A 273 12.73 22.36 0.83
C MET A 273 13.39 23.71 0.59
N LYS A 274 12.89 24.43 -0.43
CA LYS A 274 13.38 25.77 -0.72
C LYS A 274 12.94 26.78 0.34
N SER A 275 13.74 27.81 0.55
CA SER A 275 13.33 28.97 1.35
C SER A 275 12.01 29.57 0.81
N GLY A 276 11.05 29.77 1.71
CA GLY A 276 9.70 30.25 1.38
C GLY A 276 8.74 29.21 0.80
N GLN A 277 9.17 27.95 0.59
CA GLN A 277 8.27 26.85 0.23
C GLN A 277 7.41 26.48 1.44
N LYS A 278 6.09 26.45 1.24
CA LYS A 278 5.11 26.14 2.30
C LYS A 278 4.55 24.73 2.23
N ASP A 279 4.47 24.19 1.02
CA ASP A 279 3.78 22.94 0.74
C ASP A 279 4.77 21.87 0.26
N ILE A 280 4.50 20.62 0.61
CA ILE A 280 5.15 19.42 0.07
C ILE A 280 4.46 19.08 -1.25
N PHE A 281 5.21 19.10 -2.34
CA PHE A 281 4.67 18.81 -3.67
C PHE A 281 4.72 17.31 -3.96
N TYR A 282 3.63 16.77 -4.47
CA TYR A 282 3.55 15.37 -4.88
C TYR A 282 2.74 15.19 -6.16
N LEU A 283 2.98 14.08 -6.85
CA LEU A 283 2.21 13.64 -8.01
C LEU A 283 1.92 12.15 -7.90
N THR A 284 0.73 11.74 -8.32
CA THR A 284 0.24 10.37 -8.27
C THR A 284 0.02 9.84 -9.70
N GLY A 285 0.36 8.57 -9.93
CA GLY A 285 0.25 7.94 -11.26
C GLY A 285 0.51 6.44 -11.22
N SER A 286 0.52 5.79 -12.39
CA SER A 286 0.70 4.33 -12.47
C SER A 286 2.16 3.88 -12.57
N SER A 287 3.07 4.74 -13.00
CA SER A 287 4.50 4.43 -13.04
C SER A 287 5.35 5.69 -12.88
N LYS A 288 6.60 5.52 -12.46
CA LYS A 288 7.56 6.62 -12.30
C LYS A 288 7.87 7.30 -13.63
N GLU A 289 8.10 6.52 -14.68
CA GLU A 289 8.47 7.03 -16.01
C GLU A 289 7.38 7.94 -16.58
N GLN A 290 6.11 7.58 -16.32
CA GLN A 290 4.96 8.41 -16.69
C GLN A 290 4.94 9.72 -15.88
N LEU A 291 5.22 9.63 -14.58
CA LEU A 291 5.22 10.80 -13.69
C LEU A 291 6.32 11.79 -14.07
N GLU A 292 7.53 11.31 -14.35
CA GLU A 292 8.68 12.14 -14.73
C GLU A 292 8.45 12.93 -16.03
N LYS A 293 7.72 12.34 -16.98
CA LYS A 293 7.35 12.98 -18.26
C LYS A 293 6.12 13.88 -18.15
N SER A 294 5.53 14.01 -16.97
CA SER A 294 4.27 14.73 -16.80
C SER A 294 4.42 16.24 -17.04
N PRO A 295 3.51 16.87 -17.81
CA PRO A 295 3.51 18.32 -18.03
C PRO A 295 3.32 19.10 -16.72
N PHE A 296 2.78 18.46 -15.66
CA PHE A 296 2.61 19.07 -14.34
C PHE A 296 3.95 19.39 -13.65
N LEU A 297 5.06 18.78 -14.08
CA LEU A 297 6.37 18.96 -13.45
C LEU A 297 7.21 20.07 -14.09
N GLU A 298 6.89 20.54 -15.31
CA GLU A 298 7.79 21.38 -16.11
C GLU A 298 8.33 22.62 -15.37
N GLN A 299 7.45 23.47 -14.81
CA GLN A 299 7.91 24.64 -14.05
C GLN A 299 8.50 24.28 -12.68
N LEU A 300 8.04 23.20 -12.06
CA LEU A 300 8.58 22.73 -10.77
C LEU A 300 10.03 22.31 -10.95
N THR A 301 10.32 21.48 -11.95
CA THR A 301 11.66 21.05 -12.33
C THR A 301 12.53 22.24 -12.75
N LYS A 302 12.01 23.14 -13.60
CA LYS A 302 12.75 24.35 -14.00
C LYS A 302 13.10 25.25 -12.82
N LYS A 303 12.18 25.38 -11.86
CA LYS A 303 12.41 26.11 -10.60
C LYS A 303 13.10 25.25 -9.55
N ASN A 304 13.56 24.03 -9.88
CA ASN A 304 14.28 23.10 -9.01
C ASN A 304 13.53 22.77 -7.69
N TYR A 305 12.20 22.71 -7.72
CA TYR A 305 11.39 22.18 -6.62
C TYR A 305 11.43 20.65 -6.64
N GLU A 306 11.48 20.03 -5.46
CA GLU A 306 11.38 18.58 -5.33
C GLU A 306 9.90 18.16 -5.35
N VAL A 307 9.57 17.09 -6.09
CA VAL A 307 8.23 16.53 -6.14
C VAL A 307 8.28 15.05 -5.80
N ILE A 308 7.42 14.62 -4.88
CA ILE A 308 7.27 13.21 -4.48
C ILE A 308 6.49 12.47 -5.57
N TYR A 309 6.94 11.26 -5.90
CA TYR A 309 6.25 10.36 -6.82
C TYR A 309 5.54 9.26 -6.05
N PHE A 310 4.23 9.18 -6.24
CA PHE A 310 3.37 8.14 -5.70
C PHE A 310 2.86 7.26 -6.83
N THR A 311 3.31 6.01 -6.84
CA THR A 311 3.05 5.04 -7.91
C THR A 311 2.06 3.95 -7.48
N ASP A 312 1.75 3.83 -6.18
CA ASP A 312 0.81 2.81 -5.72
C ASP A 312 -0.62 3.36 -5.69
N PRO A 313 -1.65 2.55 -6.05
CA PRO A 313 -3.05 2.96 -5.92
C PRO A 313 -3.45 3.37 -4.49
N VAL A 314 -2.84 2.76 -3.46
CA VAL A 314 -3.11 3.09 -2.05
C VAL A 314 -2.68 4.52 -1.70
N ASP A 315 -1.74 5.12 -2.44
CA ASP A 315 -1.23 6.46 -2.18
C ASP A 315 -2.32 7.54 -2.40
N GLU A 316 -3.23 7.33 -3.35
CA GLU A 316 -4.35 8.24 -3.58
C GLU A 316 -5.34 8.27 -2.42
N TYR A 317 -5.48 7.15 -1.70
CA TYR A 317 -6.27 7.09 -0.48
C TYR A 317 -5.48 7.65 0.70
N LEU A 318 -4.19 7.28 0.84
CA LEU A 318 -3.28 7.79 1.86
C LEU A 318 -3.34 9.32 1.96
N MET A 319 -3.24 10.00 0.83
CA MET A 319 -3.21 11.47 0.75
C MET A 319 -4.54 12.14 1.09
N GLN A 320 -5.64 11.39 1.25
CA GLN A 320 -6.90 11.92 1.78
C GLN A 320 -6.89 12.02 3.31
N TYR A 321 -6.05 11.22 3.98
CA TYR A 321 -5.95 11.17 5.44
C TYR A 321 -4.72 11.91 5.98
N LEU A 322 -3.63 11.96 5.20
CA LEU A 322 -2.41 12.68 5.56
C LEU A 322 -2.48 14.13 5.06
N MET A 323 -3.10 15.01 5.85
CA MET A 323 -3.35 16.41 5.49
C MET A 323 -2.08 17.28 5.53
N ASP A 324 -1.24 17.07 6.53
CA ASP A 324 -0.02 17.82 6.78
C ASP A 324 1.02 16.96 7.50
N TYR A 325 2.27 17.41 7.47
CA TYR A 325 3.40 16.80 8.15
C TYR A 325 4.39 17.90 8.59
N GLU A 326 4.73 17.96 9.87
CA GLU A 326 5.62 18.98 10.47
C GLU A 326 5.26 20.41 10.00
N ASP A 327 3.97 20.75 10.13
CA ASP A 327 3.34 22.01 9.72
C ASP A 327 3.38 22.33 8.21
N LYS A 328 3.76 21.38 7.36
CA LYS A 328 3.73 21.49 5.90
C LYS A 328 2.52 20.78 5.33
N LYS A 329 1.74 21.47 4.50
CA LYS A 329 0.60 20.87 3.79
C LYS A 329 1.06 20.13 2.55
N PHE A 330 0.32 19.12 2.14
CA PHE A 330 0.55 18.45 0.87
C PHE A 330 -0.21 19.14 -0.27
N GLN A 331 0.44 19.29 -1.42
CA GLN A 331 -0.14 19.86 -2.63
C GLN A 331 0.09 18.90 -3.81
N ASN A 332 -1.01 18.32 -4.31
CA ASN A 332 -0.98 17.54 -5.54
C ASN A 332 -0.75 18.49 -6.72
N VAL A 333 0.31 18.26 -7.50
CA VAL A 333 0.70 19.12 -8.62
C VAL A 333 -0.15 18.91 -9.87
N SER A 334 -1.05 17.91 -9.88
CA SER A 334 -2.13 17.75 -10.89
C SER A 334 -3.45 18.42 -10.52
N LYS A 335 -3.56 18.97 -9.30
CA LYS A 335 -4.75 19.68 -8.81
C LYS A 335 -4.60 21.19 -8.86
N GLU A 336 -5.72 21.88 -8.76
CA GLU A 336 -5.75 23.33 -8.57
C GLU A 336 -5.05 23.75 -7.26
N GLY A 337 -4.62 25.02 -7.22
CA GLY A 337 -4.04 25.62 -6.01
C GLY A 337 -2.51 25.61 -5.94
N LEU A 338 -1.82 25.12 -6.97
CA LEU A 338 -0.36 25.15 -7.04
C LEU A 338 0.18 26.60 -7.01
N LYS A 339 1.03 26.89 -6.02
CA LYS A 339 1.62 28.22 -5.81
C LYS A 339 3.14 28.16 -5.99
N LEU A 340 3.63 28.68 -7.12
CA LEU A 340 5.05 28.73 -7.47
C LEU A 340 5.63 30.15 -7.31
N GLY A 341 5.59 30.69 -6.09
CA GLY A 341 6.06 32.05 -5.78
C GLY A 341 5.21 33.17 -6.41
N LYS A 342 5.63 34.44 -6.23
CA LYS A 342 4.99 35.60 -6.88
C LYS A 342 5.63 35.81 -8.26
N ASP A 343 4.86 35.64 -9.32
CA ASP A 343 5.23 36.07 -10.68
C ASP A 343 4.49 37.37 -10.97
N SER A 344 5.19 38.51 -10.94
CA SER A 344 4.59 39.85 -11.12
C SER A 344 3.97 40.01 -12.51
N LYS A 345 4.47 39.29 -13.52
CA LYS A 345 3.99 39.36 -14.91
C LYS A 345 2.73 38.52 -15.18
N LEU A 346 2.29 37.72 -14.22
CA LEU A 346 1.13 36.84 -14.40
C LEU A 346 -0.19 37.61 -14.47
N LYS A 347 -0.28 38.81 -13.87
CA LYS A 347 -1.49 39.64 -13.90
C LYS A 347 -1.74 40.19 -15.30
N ASP A 348 -0.75 40.85 -15.89
CA ASP A 348 -0.84 41.43 -17.23
C ASP A 348 -1.14 40.35 -18.28
N LEU A 349 -0.51 39.18 -18.13
CA LEU A 349 -0.82 38.03 -18.98
C LEU A 349 -2.28 37.62 -18.86
N LYS A 350 -2.83 37.52 -17.65
CA LYS A 350 -4.26 37.14 -17.44
C LYS A 350 -5.22 38.08 -18.14
N GLU A 351 -4.95 39.37 -18.14
CA GLU A 351 -5.77 40.35 -18.85
C GLU A 351 -5.64 40.17 -20.37
N SER A 352 -4.42 40.04 -20.89
CA SER A 352 -4.19 39.91 -22.34
C SER A 352 -4.73 38.63 -22.99
N PHE A 353 -5.02 37.57 -22.22
CA PHE A 353 -5.59 36.32 -22.74
C PHE A 353 -7.05 36.12 -22.33
N LYS A 354 -7.70 37.12 -21.71
CA LYS A 354 -9.07 36.99 -21.21
C LYS A 354 -10.06 36.64 -22.32
N GLU A 355 -9.96 37.30 -23.46
CA GLU A 355 -10.81 37.04 -24.63
C GLU A 355 -10.66 35.59 -25.12
N LEU A 356 -9.42 35.08 -25.21
CA LEU A 356 -9.17 33.68 -25.57
C LEU A 356 -9.76 32.71 -24.52
N THR A 357 -9.58 32.98 -23.23
CA THR A 357 -10.10 32.08 -22.18
C THR A 357 -11.62 32.04 -22.17
N ASP A 358 -12.29 33.17 -22.40
CA ASP A 358 -13.75 33.25 -22.45
C ASP A 358 -14.30 32.57 -23.70
N TRP A 359 -13.66 32.77 -24.86
CA TRP A 359 -13.99 32.09 -26.11
C TRP A 359 -13.83 30.57 -25.96
N TRP A 360 -12.71 30.12 -25.39
CA TRP A 360 -12.44 28.68 -25.26
C TRP A 360 -13.35 28.02 -24.22
N LYS A 361 -13.72 28.72 -23.15
CA LYS A 361 -14.71 28.22 -22.18
C LYS A 361 -16.08 28.01 -22.82
N LYS A 362 -16.52 28.92 -23.70
CA LYS A 362 -17.77 28.79 -24.47
C LYS A 362 -17.70 27.63 -25.45
N ALA A 363 -16.57 27.46 -26.13
CA ALA A 363 -16.36 26.36 -27.07
C ALA A 363 -16.36 24.97 -26.39
N LEU A 364 -16.00 24.90 -25.11
CA LEU A 364 -15.91 23.65 -24.32
C LEU A 364 -17.07 23.47 -23.32
N ASP A 365 -18.20 24.16 -23.52
CA ASP A 365 -19.30 24.12 -22.54
C ASP A 365 -19.96 22.75 -22.42
N THR A 366 -19.98 21.98 -23.51
CA THR A 366 -20.49 20.60 -23.55
C THR A 366 -19.50 19.56 -23.01
N GLU A 367 -18.23 19.93 -22.82
CA GLU A 367 -17.13 19.01 -22.51
C GLU A 367 -16.83 18.87 -21.00
N GLY A 368 -17.67 19.46 -20.14
CA GLY A 368 -17.50 19.38 -18.69
C GLY A 368 -16.30 20.15 -18.15
N ILE A 369 -15.78 21.13 -18.90
CA ILE A 369 -14.75 22.07 -18.43
C ILE A 369 -15.42 23.24 -17.69
N ASP A 370 -15.06 23.42 -16.43
CA ASP A 370 -15.62 24.44 -15.55
C ASP A 370 -15.01 25.82 -15.80
N SER A 371 -13.70 25.89 -16.06
CA SER A 371 -13.02 27.16 -16.36
C SER A 371 -11.77 26.95 -17.21
N VAL A 372 -11.40 28.00 -17.97
CA VAL A 372 -10.13 28.08 -18.71
C VAL A 372 -9.28 29.17 -18.06
N LYS A 373 -8.04 28.87 -17.68
CA LYS A 373 -7.16 29.79 -16.94
C LYS A 373 -5.75 29.78 -17.51
N ILE A 374 -5.01 30.86 -17.32
CA ILE A 374 -3.57 30.86 -17.54
C ILE A 374 -2.88 29.97 -16.50
N SER A 375 -2.03 29.07 -16.98
CA SER A 375 -1.20 28.23 -16.16
C SER A 375 0.00 28.98 -15.58
N ASN A 376 0.34 28.65 -14.34
CA ASN A 376 1.63 28.98 -13.74
C ASN A 376 2.59 27.77 -13.69
N ARG A 377 2.14 26.57 -14.11
CA ARG A 377 2.88 25.29 -13.98
C ARG A 377 3.51 24.80 -15.28
N LEU A 378 3.03 25.31 -16.42
CA LEU A 378 3.51 24.93 -17.74
C LEU A 378 4.72 25.76 -18.21
N HIS A 379 5.57 25.14 -19.02
CA HIS A 379 6.69 25.76 -19.71
C HIS A 379 6.68 25.49 -21.22
N ASN A 380 6.70 24.22 -21.62
CA ASN A 380 6.79 23.77 -23.02
C ASN A 380 5.44 23.23 -23.51
N THR A 381 4.65 22.61 -22.64
CA THR A 381 3.34 22.10 -23.04
C THR A 381 2.34 23.25 -23.29
N PRO A 382 1.52 23.20 -24.37
CA PRO A 382 0.58 24.27 -24.72
C PRO A 382 -0.56 24.44 -23.71
N CYS A 383 -1.11 23.35 -23.19
CA CYS A 383 -2.17 23.38 -22.18
C CYS A 383 -2.31 22.03 -21.49
N VAL A 384 -2.96 22.01 -20.33
CA VAL A 384 -3.18 20.81 -19.51
C VAL A 384 -4.53 20.90 -18.80
N VAL A 385 -5.15 19.75 -18.54
CA VAL A 385 -6.38 19.67 -17.75
C VAL A 385 -6.05 19.39 -16.30
N VAL A 386 -6.51 20.25 -15.41
CA VAL A 386 -6.31 20.18 -13.95
C VAL A 386 -7.62 19.82 -13.27
N THR A 387 -7.54 19.03 -12.22
CA THR A 387 -8.71 18.68 -11.39
C THR A 387 -8.88 19.68 -10.26
N SER A 388 -10.13 19.93 -9.87
CA SER A 388 -10.45 20.79 -8.72
C SER A 388 -9.76 20.32 -7.43
N LYS A 389 -9.51 21.25 -6.51
CA LYS A 389 -8.80 20.97 -5.25
C LYS A 389 -9.44 19.82 -4.43
N TYR A 390 -10.77 19.77 -4.38
CA TYR A 390 -11.53 18.85 -3.53
C TYR A 390 -12.09 17.63 -4.28
N GLY A 391 -12.02 17.60 -5.62
CA GLY A 391 -12.47 16.47 -6.42
C GLY A 391 -11.45 15.33 -6.51
N TRP A 392 -11.81 14.23 -7.17
CA TRP A 392 -10.85 13.19 -7.51
C TRP A 392 -9.75 13.71 -8.44
N SER A 393 -8.54 13.19 -8.25
CA SER A 393 -7.47 13.32 -9.25
C SER A 393 -7.81 12.44 -10.45
N SER A 394 -7.17 12.70 -11.59
CA SER A 394 -7.31 11.83 -12.77
C SER A 394 -6.87 10.39 -12.50
N ASN A 395 -5.89 10.18 -11.62
CA ASN A 395 -5.45 8.84 -11.25
C ASN A 395 -6.45 8.14 -10.31
N MET A 396 -7.05 8.86 -9.35
CA MET A 396 -8.15 8.32 -8.53
C MET A 396 -9.38 7.98 -9.39
N GLU A 397 -9.72 8.79 -10.40
CA GLU A 397 -10.79 8.45 -11.35
C GLU A 397 -10.54 7.09 -12.04
N LYS A 398 -9.31 6.84 -12.49
CA LYS A 398 -8.93 5.56 -13.11
C LYS A 398 -9.05 4.39 -12.13
N ILE A 399 -8.56 4.56 -10.91
CA ILE A 399 -8.67 3.53 -9.84
C ILE A 399 -10.15 3.20 -9.58
N MET A 400 -11.02 4.21 -9.51
CA MET A 400 -12.45 4.05 -9.27
C MET A 400 -13.19 3.40 -10.46
N GLN A 401 -12.80 3.71 -11.70
CA GLN A 401 -13.37 3.09 -12.89
C GLN A 401 -12.98 1.62 -13.01
N ALA A 402 -11.77 1.25 -12.57
CA ALA A 402 -11.30 -0.14 -12.55
C ALA A 402 -12.01 -0.99 -11.46
N GLN A 403 -12.60 -0.37 -10.44
CA GLN A 403 -13.38 -1.06 -9.42
C GLN A 403 -14.80 -1.37 -9.91
N THR A 404 -15.03 -2.63 -10.27
CA THR A 404 -16.27 -3.17 -10.86
C THR A 404 -17.53 -3.07 -9.98
N LEU A 405 -17.40 -2.74 -8.70
CA LEU A 405 -18.52 -2.68 -7.72
C LEU A 405 -18.94 -1.25 -7.34
N SER A 406 -18.42 -0.23 -8.02
CA SER A 406 -18.68 1.16 -7.67
C SER A 406 -19.93 1.73 -8.39
N ASP A 407 -20.82 2.37 -7.64
CA ASP A 407 -22.05 2.99 -8.14
C ASP A 407 -21.73 4.22 -9.02
N ALA A 408 -22.00 4.10 -10.33
CA ALA A 408 -21.71 5.13 -11.33
C ALA A 408 -22.33 6.50 -11.00
N SER A 409 -23.47 6.52 -10.28
CA SER A 409 -24.15 7.77 -9.91
C SER A 409 -23.38 8.55 -8.83
N LYS A 410 -22.78 7.86 -7.85
CA LYS A 410 -21.95 8.46 -6.80
C LYS A 410 -20.59 8.93 -7.34
N GLN A 411 -20.06 8.23 -8.34
CA GLN A 411 -18.82 8.64 -9.02
C GLN A 411 -18.96 10.00 -9.72
N ALA A 412 -20.11 10.30 -10.33
CA ALA A 412 -20.31 11.54 -11.08
C ALA A 412 -20.16 12.80 -10.21
N TYR A 413 -20.62 12.75 -8.96
CA TYR A 413 -20.46 13.85 -8.01
C TYR A 413 -18.99 14.04 -7.56
N MET A 414 -18.22 12.95 -7.52
CA MET A 414 -16.84 12.94 -7.04
C MET A 414 -15.79 13.24 -8.13
N ARG A 415 -16.16 13.12 -9.42
CA ARG A 415 -15.29 13.46 -10.58
C ARG A 415 -14.82 14.92 -10.61
N GLY A 416 -15.37 15.77 -9.75
CA GLY A 416 -14.90 17.14 -9.56
C GLY A 416 -15.01 17.98 -10.83
N LYS A 417 -14.72 19.27 -10.67
CA LYS A 417 -14.68 20.19 -11.82
C LYS A 417 -13.31 20.12 -12.49
N ARG A 418 -13.30 20.17 -13.83
CA ARG A 418 -12.08 20.20 -14.64
C ARG A 418 -11.76 21.61 -15.08
N VAL A 419 -10.49 21.98 -15.03
CA VAL A 419 -10.01 23.32 -15.38
C VAL A 419 -8.94 23.19 -16.43
N LEU A 420 -9.14 23.82 -17.59
CA LEU A 420 -8.13 23.86 -18.64
C LEU A 420 -7.13 24.98 -18.32
N GLU A 421 -5.89 24.62 -18.10
CA GLU A 421 -4.79 25.55 -17.89
C GLU A 421 -3.99 25.72 -19.18
N ILE A 422 -3.85 26.96 -19.68
CA ILE A 422 -3.16 27.29 -20.93
C ILE A 422 -1.80 27.93 -20.68
N ASN A 423 -0.83 27.65 -21.54
CA ASN A 423 0.51 28.23 -21.48
C ASN A 423 0.61 29.45 -22.40
N PRO A 424 0.62 30.68 -21.85
CA PRO A 424 0.62 31.90 -22.66
C PRO A 424 1.94 32.14 -23.39
N ARG A 425 3.00 31.38 -23.07
CA ARG A 425 4.31 31.49 -23.70
C ARG A 425 4.41 30.62 -24.95
N HIS A 426 3.54 29.62 -25.10
CA HIS A 426 3.59 28.66 -26.19
C HIS A 426 3.17 29.28 -27.53
N PRO A 427 3.90 29.06 -28.65
CA PRO A 427 3.59 29.64 -29.95
C PRO A 427 2.16 29.38 -30.42
N ILE A 428 1.68 28.14 -30.31
CA ILE A 428 0.31 27.75 -30.71
C ILE A 428 -0.75 28.54 -29.93
N ILE A 429 -0.54 28.76 -28.63
CA ILE A 429 -1.51 29.47 -27.78
C ILE A 429 -1.54 30.97 -28.11
N LYS A 430 -0.40 31.55 -28.47
CA LYS A 430 -0.32 32.94 -28.95
C LYS A 430 -1.02 33.11 -30.29
N GLU A 431 -0.76 32.21 -31.24
CA GLU A 431 -1.42 32.26 -32.55
C GLU A 431 -2.93 32.07 -32.43
N LEU A 432 -3.38 31.17 -31.55
CA LEU A 432 -4.80 30.97 -31.27
C LEU A 432 -5.43 32.23 -30.68
N ARG A 433 -4.76 32.90 -29.74
CA ARG A 433 -5.22 34.19 -29.20
C ARG A 433 -5.40 35.22 -30.32
N ASP A 434 -4.41 35.34 -31.21
CA ASP A 434 -4.42 36.35 -32.26
C ASP A 434 -5.55 36.10 -33.28
N LYS A 435 -5.80 34.84 -33.63
CA LYS A 435 -6.93 34.44 -34.49
C LYS A 435 -8.29 34.74 -33.85
N VAL A 436 -8.44 34.48 -32.55
CA VAL A 436 -9.68 34.79 -31.82
C VAL A 436 -9.91 36.30 -31.75
N ALA A 437 -8.86 37.10 -31.53
CA ALA A 437 -8.96 38.56 -31.54
C ALA A 437 -9.42 39.08 -32.92
N GLN A 438 -8.82 38.57 -34.00
CA GLN A 438 -9.21 38.95 -35.37
C GLN A 438 -10.67 38.61 -35.70
N ASP A 439 -11.15 37.41 -35.37
CA ASP A 439 -12.56 37.02 -35.60
C ASP A 439 -13.53 37.85 -34.73
N SER A 440 -13.09 38.24 -33.53
CA SER A 440 -13.86 39.12 -32.64
C SER A 440 -13.99 40.54 -33.21
N ASP A 441 -12.91 41.06 -33.79
CA ASP A 441 -12.89 42.39 -34.42
C ASP A 441 -13.73 42.42 -35.70
N VAL A 442 -13.70 41.35 -36.50
CA VAL A 442 -14.57 41.21 -37.70
C VAL A 442 -16.05 41.18 -37.32
N LYS A 443 -16.43 40.40 -36.28
CA LYS A 443 -17.82 40.35 -35.80
C LYS A 443 -18.27 41.70 -35.24
N ARG A 444 -17.40 42.38 -34.48
CA ARG A 444 -17.67 43.71 -33.92
C ARG A 444 -17.83 44.79 -35.00
N GLY A 445 -17.03 44.72 -36.08
CA GLY A 445 -17.18 45.59 -37.25
C GLY A 445 -18.51 45.36 -37.97
N SER A 446 -18.90 44.10 -38.18
CA SER A 446 -20.18 43.77 -38.83
C SER A 446 -21.43 44.13 -38.01
N GLU A 447 -21.35 44.13 -36.68
CA GLU A 447 -22.43 44.60 -35.81
C GLU A 447 -22.50 46.14 -35.74
N ALA A 448 -21.36 46.84 -35.84
CA ALA A 448 -21.31 48.30 -35.90
C ALA A 448 -21.79 48.86 -37.25
N ASP A 449 -21.56 48.13 -38.34
CA ASP A 449 -22.05 48.49 -39.68
C ASP A 449 -23.51 48.06 -39.93
N GLY A 450 -24.13 47.34 -38.98
CA GLY A 450 -25.50 46.83 -39.06
C GLY A 450 -26.61 47.83 -38.68
N GLU A 451 -26.28 49.07 -38.32
CA GLU A 451 -27.26 50.13 -37.97
C GLU A 451 -27.70 50.99 -39.17
N ALA A 452 -27.42 50.55 -40.41
CA ALA A 452 -27.95 51.15 -41.63
C ALA A 452 -28.68 50.10 -42.51
N GLY A 453 -30.02 50.08 -42.39
CA GLY A 453 -31.00 49.70 -43.42
C GLY A 453 -30.76 48.48 -44.33
N VAL A 454 -31.56 47.42 -44.12
CA VAL A 454 -31.72 46.20 -44.95
C VAL A 454 -32.15 46.52 -46.40
N PRO A 455 -31.90 45.64 -47.40
CA PRO A 455 -32.96 44.68 -47.74
C PRO A 455 -32.49 43.24 -48.06
N ASP A 456 -33.48 42.36 -47.92
CA ASP A 456 -33.53 40.92 -48.08
C ASP A 456 -33.03 40.38 -49.43
N GLY A 457 -32.43 39.18 -49.43
CA GLY A 457 -32.23 38.35 -50.61
C GLY A 457 -30.80 38.13 -51.09
N ALA A 458 -30.19 37.00 -50.71
CA ALA A 458 -29.36 36.15 -51.58
C ALA A 458 -28.94 34.88 -50.83
N ASP A 459 -29.36 33.74 -51.36
CA ASP A 459 -28.83 32.42 -51.01
C ASP A 459 -27.31 32.39 -51.23
N GLY A 460 -26.56 32.24 -50.14
CA GLY A 460 -25.12 32.03 -50.16
C GLY A 460 -24.77 31.08 -49.03
N GLU A 461 -24.32 29.88 -49.39
CA GLU A 461 -23.80 28.86 -48.48
C GLU A 461 -22.96 29.47 -47.37
N ARG A 462 -23.53 29.49 -46.16
CA ARG A 462 -22.78 29.79 -44.94
C ARG A 462 -21.88 28.59 -44.67
N VAL A 463 -20.68 28.61 -45.22
CA VAL A 463 -19.60 27.68 -44.86
C VAL A 463 -19.39 27.86 -43.36
N GLN A 464 -19.91 26.94 -42.56
CA GLN A 464 -19.55 26.81 -41.15
C GLN A 464 -18.04 26.52 -41.15
N PRO A 465 -17.18 27.39 -40.58
CA PRO A 465 -15.80 27.00 -40.38
C PRO A 465 -15.83 25.78 -39.46
N ALA A 466 -15.28 24.66 -39.94
CA ALA A 466 -15.15 23.44 -39.16
C ALA A 466 -14.55 23.80 -37.80
N GLY A 467 -15.38 23.74 -36.75
CA GLY A 467 -14.96 24.14 -35.42
C GLY A 467 -13.78 23.27 -34.96
N PRO A 468 -12.89 23.79 -34.10
CA PRO A 468 -11.78 23.02 -33.53
C PRO A 468 -12.23 21.91 -32.56
N GLN A 469 -13.53 21.61 -32.54
CA GLN A 469 -14.22 20.67 -31.67
C GLN A 469 -13.65 19.25 -31.76
N GLY A 470 -13.07 18.87 -32.90
CA GLY A 470 -12.48 17.54 -33.09
C GLY A 470 -10.99 17.40 -32.71
N LEU A 471 -10.25 18.49 -32.51
CA LEU A 471 -8.78 18.40 -32.35
C LEU A 471 -8.28 18.56 -30.91
N CYS A 472 -9.11 19.08 -29.99
CA CYS A 472 -8.63 19.41 -28.66
C CYS A 472 -8.70 18.22 -27.68
N LEU A 473 -9.81 17.51 -27.49
CA LEU A 473 -9.86 16.55 -26.38
C LEU A 473 -9.13 15.21 -26.61
N GLU A 474 -9.07 14.69 -27.84
CA GLU A 474 -8.37 13.40 -28.09
C GLU A 474 -6.84 13.53 -28.09
N HIS A 475 -6.29 14.73 -28.24
CA HIS A 475 -4.84 14.98 -28.37
C HIS A 475 -4.26 15.88 -27.27
N LEU A 476 -5.09 16.31 -26.30
CA LEU A 476 -4.59 16.98 -25.11
C LEU A 476 -3.93 15.94 -24.19
N PRO A 477 -2.74 16.19 -23.63
CA PRO A 477 -2.20 15.38 -22.55
C PRO A 477 -3.04 15.63 -21.29
N VAL A 478 -4.24 15.04 -21.24
CA VAL A 478 -4.73 14.45 -20.00
C VAL A 478 -3.69 13.38 -19.66
N GLY A 479 -3.29 13.18 -18.41
CA GLY A 479 -2.26 12.19 -18.05
C GLY A 479 -2.64 10.73 -18.38
N ALA A 480 -2.72 10.38 -19.65
CA ALA A 480 -3.14 9.13 -20.25
C ALA A 480 -2.58 9.08 -21.68
N GLU A 481 -1.70 8.11 -21.92
CA GLU A 481 -1.14 7.83 -23.25
C GLU A 481 -2.06 6.89 -24.04
N GLU A 482 -1.76 6.79 -25.33
CA GLU A 482 -2.39 6.02 -26.39
C GLU A 482 -3.00 4.67 -25.96
N LEU A 483 -4.26 4.48 -26.34
CA LEU A 483 -4.85 3.14 -26.43
C LEU A 483 -4.38 2.50 -27.74
N GLY A 484 -3.74 1.33 -27.63
CA GLY A 484 -3.50 0.42 -28.75
C GLY A 484 -4.80 0.04 -29.48
N PRO A 485 -4.70 -0.54 -30.69
CA PRO A 485 -5.82 -0.58 -31.63
C PRO A 485 -6.99 -1.43 -31.10
N GLU A 486 -8.19 -0.82 -31.01
CA GLU A 486 -9.43 -1.54 -30.73
C GLU A 486 -9.72 -2.63 -31.79
N PRO A 487 -10.37 -3.74 -31.42
CA PRO A 487 -10.77 -4.78 -32.36
C PRO A 487 -11.92 -4.28 -33.25
N ARG A 488 -11.74 -4.45 -34.57
CA ARG A 488 -12.70 -4.05 -35.60
C ARG A 488 -14.10 -4.62 -35.33
N ARG A 489 -15.08 -3.73 -35.14
CA ARG A 489 -16.51 -4.05 -35.25
C ARG A 489 -16.82 -4.47 -36.69
N GLY A 490 -17.10 -5.75 -36.92
CA GLY A 490 -17.62 -6.26 -38.18
C GLY A 490 -19.06 -5.79 -38.40
N ARG A 491 -19.28 -4.98 -39.44
CA ARG A 491 -20.61 -4.78 -40.05
C ARG A 491 -20.94 -5.98 -40.93
N GLY A 492 -22.19 -6.45 -40.81
CA GLY A 492 -22.69 -7.64 -41.48
C GLY A 492 -22.84 -7.52 -43.00
N GLY A 493 -22.87 -8.69 -43.63
CA GLY A 493 -23.36 -8.95 -44.98
C GLY A 493 -23.91 -10.39 -44.98
N GLY A 494 -25.16 -10.56 -45.39
CA GLY A 494 -25.91 -11.79 -45.17
C GLY A 494 -25.91 -12.82 -46.30
N ARG A 495 -26.87 -13.76 -46.13
CA ARG A 495 -27.45 -14.76 -47.05
C ARG A 495 -26.84 -16.18 -47.09
N GLY A 496 -27.78 -17.13 -47.09
CA GLY A 496 -27.64 -18.57 -47.36
C GLY A 496 -27.67 -19.39 -46.06
N GLY A 497 -28.59 -20.30 -45.77
CA GLY A 497 -29.56 -21.04 -46.59
C GLY A 497 -29.48 -22.51 -46.19
N GLY A 498 -30.57 -23.10 -45.68
CA GLY A 498 -30.83 -24.54 -45.72
C GLY A 498 -30.61 -25.38 -44.45
N GLY A 499 -31.72 -25.91 -43.91
CA GLY A 499 -31.89 -27.37 -43.81
C GLY A 499 -31.81 -28.08 -42.45
N ALA A 500 -32.99 -28.50 -41.95
CA ALA A 500 -33.30 -29.79 -41.27
C ALA A 500 -32.72 -30.04 -39.85
N ARG A 501 -33.33 -30.80 -38.93
CA ARG A 501 -34.68 -31.33 -38.61
C ARG A 501 -34.52 -32.01 -37.23
N GLY A 502 -35.60 -32.06 -36.44
CA GLY A 502 -35.78 -32.93 -35.27
C GLY A 502 -35.54 -32.19 -33.94
N GLY A 503 -36.45 -32.10 -32.98
CA GLY A 503 -37.63 -32.91 -32.69
C GLY A 503 -37.47 -33.55 -31.31
N ARG A 504 -38.10 -32.97 -30.28
CA ARG A 504 -38.71 -33.69 -29.15
C ARG A 504 -39.49 -32.73 -28.25
N GLU A 505 -40.79 -32.97 -28.22
CA GLU A 505 -41.77 -32.42 -27.29
C GLU A 505 -41.63 -33.05 -25.90
N GLY A 506 -42.03 -32.29 -24.88
CA GLY A 506 -42.16 -32.73 -23.50
C GLY A 506 -42.90 -31.66 -22.69
N VAL A 507 -44.23 -31.73 -22.73
CA VAL A 507 -45.20 -30.91 -22.00
C VAL A 507 -45.27 -31.36 -20.53
N SER A 508 -45.29 -30.41 -19.57
CA SER A 508 -46.33 -30.37 -18.52
C SER A 508 -46.41 -28.99 -17.86
N GLN A 509 -47.63 -28.46 -17.84
CA GLN A 509 -48.09 -27.32 -17.04
C GLN A 509 -48.67 -27.82 -15.72
N GLY A 510 -48.70 -26.94 -14.70
CA GLY A 510 -49.92 -26.76 -13.90
C GLY A 510 -49.78 -26.76 -12.37
N GLY A 511 -50.03 -25.58 -11.77
CA GLY A 511 -50.34 -25.37 -10.35
C GLY A 511 -49.35 -24.41 -9.68
N GLY A 512 -49.70 -23.29 -9.04
CA GLY A 512 -50.99 -22.69 -8.67
C GLY A 512 -50.78 -21.84 -7.41
N ALA A 513 -51.37 -20.63 -7.39
CA ALA A 513 -51.53 -19.68 -6.26
C ALA A 513 -50.24 -19.00 -5.71
N GLY A 514 -50.17 -17.72 -5.40
CA GLY A 514 -51.20 -16.68 -5.25
C GLY A 514 -51.12 -16.05 -3.86
N ALA A 515 -50.49 -14.88 -3.74
CA ALA A 515 -50.70 -13.80 -2.75
C ALA A 515 -49.46 -12.87 -2.74
N ARG A 516 -49.48 -11.59 -2.41
CA ARG A 516 -50.46 -10.48 -2.40
C ARG A 516 -49.63 -9.28 -1.94
N ALA A 517 -49.50 -8.25 -2.76
CA ALA A 517 -48.78 -7.04 -2.39
C ALA A 517 -49.55 -6.26 -1.30
N VAL A 518 -48.82 -5.67 -0.34
CA VAL A 518 -49.33 -4.59 0.51
C VAL A 518 -48.27 -3.47 0.57
N ARG A 519 -48.65 -2.32 0.00
CA ARG A 519 -48.07 -0.99 0.24
C ARG A 519 -48.80 -0.35 1.44
N GLN A 520 -48.05 0.30 2.32
CA GLN A 520 -48.38 1.49 3.16
C GLN A 520 -47.09 1.79 3.95
N GLY A 521 -46.54 2.99 4.14
CA GLY A 521 -47.05 4.35 4.01
C GLY A 521 -47.01 5.05 5.37
N ARG A 522 -46.24 6.16 5.48
CA ARG A 522 -46.05 7.14 6.59
C ARG A 522 -45.11 6.74 7.74
N ALA A 523 -44.06 7.49 8.10
CA ALA A 523 -43.89 8.93 8.40
C ALA A 523 -44.52 9.35 9.74
N VAL A 524 -43.66 9.46 10.77
CA VAL A 524 -43.52 10.58 11.71
C VAL A 524 -42.03 10.73 12.01
#